data_AF-A0A962WLL6-F1
#
_entry.id   AF-A0A962WLL6-F1
#
_cell.length_a   1.000
_cell.length_b   1.000
_cell.length_c   1.000
_cell.angle_alpha   90.00
_cell.angle_beta   90.00
_cell.angle_gamma   90.00
#
_symmetry.space_group_name_H-M   'P 1'
#
loop_
_entity.id
_entity.type
_entity.pdbx_description
1 polymer ?
#
loop_
_entity_poly.entity_id
_entity_poly.type
_entity_poly.pdbx_seq_one_letter_code
_entity_poly.pdbx_strand_id
1 'polypeptide(L)'
;LAMRAYMRSKTVDGAIDEGLAKQVGLTGRQIEEMYHLMAIANFEDRFAIPTAHREAGEDAQALRGDCGFSFGNGCSDGRTETSLFGTPAKPGTRRAKNPMEMA
;
A
#
# COMPACT_ATOMS: atom_id res chain seq x y z
N LEU A 1 3.98 25.98 11.16
CA LEU A 1 4.28 26.81 12.36
C LEU A 1 3.14 26.77 13.38
N ALA A 2 1.88 26.95 12.97
CA ALA A 2 0.71 26.96 13.88
C ALA A 2 0.62 25.77 14.84
N MET A 3 0.76 24.52 14.36
CA MET A 3 0.76 23.32 15.24
C MET A 3 1.85 23.39 16.33
N ARG A 4 3.07 23.82 15.97
CA ARG A 4 4.18 23.92 16.93
C ARG A 4 3.92 25.00 17.98
N ALA A 5 3.38 26.15 17.58
CA ALA A 5 3.03 27.23 18.49
C ALA A 5 1.87 26.82 19.43
N TYR A 6 0.83 26.18 18.90
CA TYR A 6 -0.31 25.68 19.68
C TYR A 6 0.14 24.64 20.72
N MET A 7 0.94 23.65 20.29
CA MET A 7 1.44 22.62 21.20
C MET A 7 2.40 23.18 22.24
N ARG A 8 3.21 24.20 21.91
CA ARG A 8 4.06 24.90 22.89
C ARG A 8 3.21 25.64 23.92
N SER A 9 2.19 26.39 23.51
CA SER A 9 1.28 27.06 24.45
C SER A 9 0.64 26.05 25.41
N LYS A 10 0.22 24.89 24.88
CA LYS A 10 -0.37 23.82 25.69
C LYS A 10 0.62 23.17 26.66
N THR A 11 1.85 22.88 26.24
CA THR A 11 2.81 22.10 27.05
C THR A 11 3.73 22.95 27.94
N VAL A 12 4.04 24.18 27.52
CA VAL A 12 4.95 25.09 28.25
C VAL A 12 4.15 26.10 29.07
N ASP A 13 3.20 26.79 28.42
CA ASP A 13 2.45 27.89 29.03
C ASP A 13 1.19 27.38 29.74
N GLY A 14 0.84 26.10 29.60
CA GLY A 14 -0.32 25.45 30.24
C GLY A 14 -1.67 25.96 29.74
N ALA A 15 -1.70 26.72 28.64
CA ALA A 15 -2.88 27.39 28.13
C ALA A 15 -3.25 26.88 26.73
N ILE A 16 -4.54 26.64 26.51
CA ILE A 16 -5.08 26.26 25.20
C ILE A 16 -5.40 27.55 24.42
N ASP A 17 -4.51 27.95 23.52
CA ASP A 17 -4.70 29.11 22.65
C ASP A 17 -5.41 28.71 21.35
N GLU A 18 -6.74 28.81 21.34
CA GLU A 18 -7.54 28.58 20.12
C GLU A 18 -7.32 29.63 19.03
N GLY A 19 -6.77 30.81 19.35
CA GLY A 19 -6.49 31.86 18.38
C GLY A 19 -5.50 31.39 17.31
N LEU A 20 -4.49 30.61 17.71
CA LEU A 20 -3.52 29.99 16.81
C LEU A 20 -4.15 28.99 15.84
N ALA A 21 -5.18 28.27 16.29
CA ALA A 21 -5.92 27.35 15.43
C ALA A 21 -6.81 28.11 14.45
N LYS A 22 -7.52 29.14 14.94
CA LYS A 22 -8.41 29.99 14.13
C LYS A 22 -7.68 30.77 13.05
N GLN A 23 -6.46 31.23 13.31
CA GLN A 23 -5.61 31.93 12.32
C GLN A 23 -5.36 31.11 11.06
N VAL A 24 -5.29 29.78 11.19
CA VAL A 24 -5.09 28.85 10.08
C VAL A 24 -6.37 28.13 9.66
N GLY A 25 -7.52 28.56 10.18
CA GLY A 25 -8.82 27.97 9.86
C GLY A 25 -9.02 26.54 10.37
N LEU A 26 -8.27 26.13 11.39
CA LEU A 26 -8.37 24.81 12.01
C LEU A 26 -8.99 24.91 13.41
N THR A 27 -9.48 23.78 13.91
CA THR A 27 -9.89 23.60 15.30
C THR A 27 -8.73 23.05 16.14
N GLY A 28 -8.74 23.29 17.44
CA GLY A 28 -7.74 22.72 18.36
C GLY A 28 -7.68 21.18 18.26
N ARG A 29 -8.84 20.52 18.13
CA ARG A 29 -8.92 19.06 17.93
C ARG A 29 -8.18 18.59 16.68
N GLN A 30 -8.35 19.27 15.54
CA GLN A 30 -7.63 18.93 14.31
C GLN A 30 -6.11 19.08 14.49
N ILE A 31 -5.65 20.09 15.22
CA ILE A 31 -4.23 20.26 15.52
C ILE A 31 -3.70 19.12 16.40
N GLU A 32 -4.50 18.64 17.35
CA GLU A 32 -4.14 17.52 18.22
C GLU A 32 -4.11 16.18 17.47
N GLU A 33 -5.06 15.95 16.55
CA GLU A 33 -5.04 14.80 15.64
C GLU A 33 -3.81 14.84 14.72
N MET A 34 -3.48 16.01 14.16
CA MET A 34 -2.25 16.19 13.40
C MET A 34 -1.01 15.92 14.25
N TYR A 35 -0.98 16.38 15.50
CA TYR A 35 0.12 16.10 16.41
C TYR A 35 0.25 14.60 16.70
N HIS A 36 -0.85 13.88 16.87
CA HIS A 36 -0.84 12.43 17.04
C HIS A 36 -0.24 11.72 15.81
N LEU A 37 -0.73 12.03 14.62
CA LEU A 37 -0.28 11.39 13.38
C LEU A 37 1.15 11.75 12.99
N MET A 38 1.55 13.01 13.16
CA MET A 38 2.83 13.52 12.65
C MET A 38 3.95 13.52 13.69
N ALA A 39 3.64 13.76 14.96
CA ALA A 39 4.66 13.92 16.00
C ALA A 39 4.83 12.67 16.85
N ILE A 40 3.73 12.01 17.25
CA ILE A 40 3.79 10.72 17.96
C ILE A 40 4.06 9.60 16.94
N ALA A 41 3.28 9.59 15.86
CA ALA A 41 3.47 8.71 14.71
C ALA A 41 3.63 7.23 15.12
N ASN A 42 2.59 6.68 15.77
CA ASN A 42 2.56 5.27 16.15
C ASN A 42 2.72 4.37 14.91
N PHE A 43 3.21 3.15 15.10
CA PHE A 43 3.55 2.26 13.99
C PHE A 43 2.35 1.94 13.10
N GLU A 44 1.20 1.73 13.71
CA GLU A 44 -0.10 1.47 13.08
C GLU A 44 -0.60 2.65 12.23
N ASP A 45 -0.28 3.89 12.60
CA ASP A 45 -0.72 5.09 11.90
C ASP A 45 0.24 5.51 10.78
N ARG A 46 1.49 5.03 10.83
CA ARG A 46 2.53 5.37 9.85
C ARG A 46 2.33 4.69 8.50
N PHE A 47 1.77 3.48 8.49
CA PHE A 47 1.71 2.64 7.30
C PHE A 47 0.32 2.05 7.12
N ALA A 48 -0.46 2.63 6.20
CA ALA A 48 -1.70 2.03 5.71
C ALA A 48 -1.40 1.17 4.45
N ILE A 49 -0.72 0.03 4.63
CA ILE A 49 -0.39 -0.89 3.53
C ILE A 49 -1.35 -2.08 3.58
N PRO A 50 -2.37 -2.14 2.69
CA PRO A 50 -3.25 -3.29 2.61
C PRO A 50 -2.56 -4.50 1.96
N THR A 51 -3.08 -5.69 2.22
CA THR A 51 -2.65 -6.91 1.52
C THR A 51 -3.02 -6.86 0.05
N ALA A 52 -2.08 -7.15 -0.84
CA ALA A 52 -2.28 -7.09 -2.28
C ALA A 52 -3.15 -8.24 -2.87
N HIS A 53 -3.69 -9.13 -2.03
CA HIS A 53 -4.56 -10.25 -2.41
C HIS A 53 -4.09 -11.02 -3.67
N ARG A 54 -2.81 -11.44 -3.69
CA ARG A 54 -2.22 -12.14 -4.86
C ARG A 54 -2.93 -13.45 -5.20
N GLU A 55 -3.55 -14.09 -4.22
CA GLU A 55 -4.35 -15.30 -4.36
C GLU A 55 -5.55 -15.16 -5.28
N ALA A 56 -6.03 -13.93 -5.54
CA ALA A 56 -7.17 -13.70 -6.42
C ALA A 56 -6.78 -13.68 -7.92
N GLY A 57 -5.51 -13.40 -8.23
CA GLY A 57 -5.02 -13.26 -9.61
C GLY A 57 -4.12 -14.40 -10.07
N GLU A 58 -3.55 -15.17 -9.14
CA GLU A 58 -2.55 -16.19 -9.43
C GLU A 58 -2.75 -17.45 -8.57
N ASP A 59 -2.32 -18.61 -9.06
CA ASP A 59 -2.29 -19.85 -8.27
C ASP A 59 -1.22 -19.74 -7.17
N ALA A 60 -1.68 -19.41 -5.96
CA ALA A 60 -0.84 -19.20 -4.79
C ALA A 60 -0.04 -20.46 -4.39
N GLN A 61 -0.54 -21.66 -4.69
CA GLN A 61 0.14 -22.92 -4.38
C GLN A 61 1.30 -23.15 -5.36
N ALA A 62 1.08 -22.89 -6.64
CA ALA A 62 2.13 -22.96 -7.65
C ALA A 62 3.23 -21.92 -7.39
N LEU A 63 2.86 -20.66 -7.11
CA LEU A 63 3.82 -19.57 -6.86
C LEU A 63 4.71 -19.80 -5.65
N ARG A 64 4.18 -20.42 -4.60
CA ARG A 64 4.94 -20.73 -3.38
C ARG A 64 6.15 -21.64 -3.68
N GLY A 65 6.03 -22.53 -4.67
CA GLY A 65 7.09 -23.46 -5.08
C GLY A 65 7.94 -22.99 -6.27
N ASP A 66 7.43 -22.04 -7.07
CA ASP A 66 8.05 -21.61 -8.34
C ASP A 66 8.92 -20.35 -8.18
N CYS A 67 8.66 -19.50 -7.18
CA CYS A 67 9.42 -18.26 -6.97
C CYS A 67 10.60 -18.47 -6.01
N GLY A 68 11.84 -18.29 -6.49
CA GLY A 68 13.06 -18.34 -5.66
C GLY A 68 14.22 -19.15 -6.26
N PHE A 69 13.94 -19.98 -7.28
CA PHE A 69 14.96 -20.69 -8.06
C PHE A 69 15.24 -19.95 -9.37
N SER A 70 16.35 -19.21 -9.43
CA SER A 70 16.74 -18.38 -10.58
C SER A 70 17.28 -19.16 -11.80
N PHE A 71 17.26 -20.49 -11.77
CA PHE A 71 17.62 -21.33 -12.92
C PHE A 71 16.50 -21.44 -13.97
N GLY A 72 15.28 -20.98 -13.67
CA GLY A 72 14.13 -21.03 -14.58
C GLY A 72 13.29 -19.75 -14.52
N ASN A 73 12.52 -19.52 -15.59
CA ASN A 73 11.62 -18.37 -15.73
C ASN A 73 10.32 -18.53 -14.87
N GLY A 74 10.41 -19.09 -13.65
CA GLY A 74 9.32 -19.48 -12.75
C GLY A 74 8.26 -18.40 -12.56
N CYS A 75 8.73 -17.24 -12.09
CA CYS A 75 7.89 -16.12 -11.69
C CYS A 75 8.11 -14.85 -12.50
N SER A 76 8.54 -14.97 -13.76
CA SER A 76 8.62 -13.82 -14.65
C SER A 76 7.63 -13.94 -15.81
N ASP A 77 7.10 -12.79 -16.21
CA ASP A 77 6.06 -12.64 -17.23
C ASP A 77 6.55 -12.95 -18.66
N GLY A 78 7.84 -13.21 -18.83
CA GLY A 78 8.48 -13.46 -20.13
C GLY A 78 8.25 -14.85 -20.73
N ARG A 79 7.06 -15.45 -20.61
CA ARG A 79 6.73 -16.75 -21.24
C ARG A 79 5.71 -16.57 -22.36
N THR A 80 6.11 -16.93 -23.58
CA THR A 80 5.21 -17.16 -24.72
C THR A 80 4.73 -18.62 -24.73
N GLU A 81 3.55 -18.91 -25.29
CA GLU A 81 3.00 -20.29 -25.35
C GLU A 81 3.98 -21.28 -26.01
N THR A 82 4.76 -20.81 -26.99
CA THR A 82 5.87 -21.56 -27.57
C THR A 82 7.18 -21.14 -26.92
N SER A 83 7.88 -22.08 -26.28
CA SER A 83 9.23 -21.90 -25.75
C SER A 83 10.24 -22.67 -26.60
N LEU A 84 11.34 -22.01 -27.00
CA LEU A 84 12.44 -22.64 -27.74
C LEU A 84 13.14 -23.76 -26.95
N PHE A 85 13.01 -23.74 -25.63
CA PHE A 85 13.69 -24.67 -24.72
C PHE A 85 12.74 -25.71 -24.10
N GLY A 86 11.53 -25.86 -24.64
CA GLY A 86 10.59 -26.90 -24.24
C GLY A 86 10.07 -26.79 -22.81
N THR A 87 10.21 -25.63 -22.17
CA THR A 87 9.67 -25.39 -20.82
C THR A 87 8.15 -25.36 -20.86
N PRO A 88 7.44 -26.10 -20.00
CA PRO A 88 5.98 -26.12 -20.00
C PRO A 88 5.42 -24.72 -19.72
N ALA A 89 4.46 -24.28 -20.54
CA ALA A 89 3.71 -23.05 -20.31
C ALA A 89 2.85 -23.19 -19.03
N LYS A 90 2.69 -22.11 -18.25
CA LYS A 90 1.83 -22.11 -17.06
C LYS A 90 0.39 -22.47 -17.49
N PRO A 91 -0.22 -23.54 -16.96
CA PRO A 91 -1.64 -23.80 -17.20
C PRO A 91 -2.44 -22.79 -16.37
N GLY A 92 -2.88 -21.70 -16.99
CA GLY A 92 -3.71 -20.70 -16.30
C GLY A 92 -3.86 -19.35 -16.98
N THR A 93 -2.97 -18.98 -17.90
CA THR A 93 -3.03 -17.69 -18.61
C THR A 93 -3.89 -17.73 -19.87
N ARG A 94 -4.93 -18.58 -19.93
CA ARG A 94 -5.95 -18.41 -20.97
C ARG A 94 -6.65 -17.10 -20.68
N ARG A 95 -6.34 -16.05 -21.45
CA ARG A 95 -7.17 -14.85 -21.55
C ARG A 95 -8.62 -15.33 -21.65
N ALA A 96 -9.47 -14.91 -20.73
CA ALA A 96 -10.90 -15.11 -20.88
C ALA A 96 -11.30 -14.48 -22.22
N LYS A 97 -11.57 -15.29 -23.23
CA LYS A 97 -12.08 -14.80 -24.51
C LYS A 97 -13.48 -14.29 -24.25
N ASN A 98 -13.71 -13.02 -24.53
CA ASN A 98 -15.05 -12.46 -24.48
C ASN A 98 -15.91 -13.19 -25.52
N PRO A 99 -17.23 -13.39 -25.27
CA PRO A 99 -18.11 -14.15 -26.15
C PRO A 99 -18.21 -13.63 -27.60
N MET A 100 -17.65 -12.46 -27.88
CA MET A 100 -17.49 -11.88 -29.23
C MET A 100 -16.30 -12.43 -30.05
N GLU A 101 -15.33 -13.11 -29.44
CA GLU A 101 -14.15 -13.68 -30.14
C GLU A 101 -14.30 -15.18 -30.47
N MET A 102 -15.50 -15.73 -30.30
CA MET A 102 -15.83 -17.16 -30.51
C MET A 102 -16.77 -17.40 -31.71
N ALA A 103 -16.91 -16.41 -32.61
CA ALA A 103 -17.68 -16.50 -33.85
C ALA A 103 -16.75 -16.42 -35.07
#